data_AF-A0A6L7CUC5-F1
#
_entry.id   AF-A0A6L7CUC5-F1
#
_cell.length_a   1.000
_cell.length_b   1.000
_cell.length_c   1.000
_cell.angle_alpha   90.00
_cell.angle_beta   90.00
_cell.angle_gamma   90.00
#
_symmetry.space_group_name_H-M   'P 1'
#
loop_
_entity.id
_entity.type
_entity.pdbx_description
1 polymer ?
#
loop_
_entity_poly.entity_id
_entity_poly.type
_entity_poly.pdbx_seq_one_letter_code
_entity_poly.pdbx_strand_id
1 'polypeptide(L)'
;VQKQFPKVTAQKVIVSEAGASVYSASELAAQEFPDLDVSLRGAVSIARRLQDPLAELVKIDPKSIGVGQYQHDVSQTQLARKLDAVVEDCVNAVGVDLNTASVPLLTRVAGLTRMMAQNIVAWRDENGQFQNRQQLLKVSRLGPKAFEQCAGFLRINHGDNPLDASTVHPEAYPVVERILAATQQALKDLMGNSSELRNLKASDFTDEKF
;
A
#
# COMPACT_ATOMS: atom_id res chain seq x y z
N VAL A 1 25.08 -20.87 14.72
CA VAL A 1 24.95 -19.51 15.30
C VAL A 1 24.57 -19.55 16.79
N GLN A 2 23.36 -19.94 17.21
CA GLN A 2 22.98 -19.92 18.65
C GLN A 2 23.88 -20.77 19.57
N LYS A 3 24.39 -21.92 19.09
CA LYS A 3 25.38 -22.72 19.85
C LYS A 3 26.75 -22.03 20.02
N GLN A 4 27.09 -21.13 19.10
CA GLN A 4 28.38 -20.42 19.06
C GLN A 4 28.29 -19.01 19.65
N PHE A 5 27.09 -18.42 19.65
CA PHE A 5 26.77 -17.10 20.18
C PHE A 5 25.51 -17.19 21.05
N PRO A 6 25.61 -17.71 22.28
CA PRO A 6 24.46 -17.97 23.15
C PRO A 6 23.71 -16.70 23.59
N LYS A 7 24.33 -15.52 23.44
CA LYS A 7 23.69 -14.22 23.69
C LYS A 7 22.78 -13.75 22.55
N VAL A 8 22.85 -14.38 21.38
CA VAL A 8 22.02 -14.00 20.22
C VAL A 8 20.63 -14.60 20.40
N THR A 9 19.67 -13.75 20.76
CA THR A 9 18.24 -14.09 20.90
C THR A 9 17.48 -14.02 19.57
N ALA A 10 18.18 -13.77 18.46
CA ALA A 10 17.57 -13.65 17.14
C ALA A 10 16.86 -14.94 16.71
N GLN A 11 15.73 -14.78 16.04
CA GLN A 11 14.95 -15.86 15.44
C GLN A 11 15.32 -16.00 13.97
N LYS A 12 15.43 -17.24 13.49
CA LYS A 12 15.62 -17.53 12.06
C LYS A 12 14.24 -17.66 11.40
N VAL A 13 14.07 -17.02 10.25
CA VAL A 13 12.87 -17.14 9.42
C VAL A 13 13.31 -17.48 8.00
N ILE A 14 12.60 -18.40 7.36
CA ILE A 14 12.84 -18.78 5.96
C ILE A 14 12.01 -17.84 5.09
N VAL A 15 12.66 -17.23 4.10
CA VAL A 15 12.03 -16.28 3.17
C VAL A 15 12.32 -16.77 1.75
N SER A 16 11.33 -16.69 0.87
CA SER A 16 11.50 -17.00 -0.54
C SER A 16 12.47 -16.01 -1.19
N GLU A 17 13.41 -16.50 -1.99
CA GLU A 17 14.31 -15.68 -2.81
C GLU A 17 13.72 -15.36 -4.20
N ALA A 18 12.49 -15.80 -4.49
CA ALA A 18 11.88 -15.65 -5.81
C ALA A 18 11.92 -14.20 -6.30
N GLY A 19 12.51 -13.97 -7.48
CA GLY A 19 12.65 -12.64 -8.07
C GLY A 19 13.76 -11.76 -7.46
N ALA A 20 14.45 -12.16 -6.39
CA ALA A 20 15.48 -11.32 -5.75
C ALA A 20 16.67 -11.06 -6.70
N SER A 21 17.04 -12.04 -7.52
CA SER A 21 18.05 -11.87 -8.58
C SER A 21 17.58 -10.86 -9.64
N VAL A 22 16.32 -10.94 -10.07
CA VAL A 22 15.72 -10.02 -11.03
C VAL A 22 15.67 -8.59 -10.48
N TYR A 23 15.30 -8.43 -9.20
CA TYR A 23 15.38 -7.14 -8.52
C TYR A 23 16.81 -6.61 -8.50
N SER A 24 17.79 -7.43 -8.08
CA SER A 24 19.17 -6.97 -7.90
C SER A 24 19.83 -6.42 -9.16
N ALA A 25 19.45 -6.96 -10.32
CA ALA A 25 19.90 -6.53 -11.64
C ALA A 25 19.02 -5.43 -12.26
N SER A 26 17.94 -5.01 -11.60
CA SER A 26 17.03 -3.99 -12.12
C SER A 26 17.62 -2.58 -12.01
N GLU A 27 17.17 -1.70 -12.91
CA GLU A 27 17.49 -0.27 -12.84
C GLU A 27 17.02 0.36 -11.52
N LEU A 28 15.85 -0.06 -11.01
CA LEU A 28 15.34 0.40 -9.72
C LEU A 28 16.31 0.08 -8.57
N ALA A 29 16.84 -1.14 -8.51
CA ALA A 29 17.80 -1.50 -7.48
C ALA A 29 19.14 -0.76 -7.66
N ALA A 30 19.54 -0.49 -8.90
CA ALA A 30 20.72 0.34 -9.17
C ALA A 30 20.53 1.80 -8.72
N GLN A 31 19.32 2.34 -8.83
CA GLN A 31 18.97 3.68 -8.32
C GLN A 31 18.88 3.70 -6.79
N GLU A 32 18.28 2.67 -6.16
CA GLU A 32 18.20 2.58 -4.70
C GLU A 32 19.58 2.36 -4.06
N PHE A 33 20.48 1.66 -4.75
CA PHE A 33 21.77 1.21 -4.23
C PHE A 33 22.91 1.29 -5.26
N PRO A 34 23.30 2.51 -5.69
CA PRO A 34 24.29 2.69 -6.76
C PRO A 34 25.65 2.09 -6.41
N ASP A 35 26.06 2.19 -5.14
CA ASP A 35 27.40 1.79 -4.67
C ASP A 35 27.49 0.34 -4.16
N LEU A 36 26.38 -0.41 -4.17
CA LEU A 36 26.37 -1.82 -3.77
C LEU A 36 26.50 -2.74 -4.99
N ASP A 37 27.31 -3.79 -4.84
CA ASP A 37 27.39 -4.87 -5.83
C ASP A 37 26.03 -5.57 -6.02
N VAL A 38 25.79 -6.06 -7.23
CA VAL A 38 24.55 -6.76 -7.61
C VAL A 38 24.24 -7.91 -6.66
N SER A 39 25.24 -8.70 -6.24
CA SER A 39 25.03 -9.83 -5.33
C SER A 39 24.49 -9.41 -3.96
N LEU A 40 24.89 -8.23 -3.46
CA LEU A 40 24.47 -7.71 -2.16
C LEU A 40 23.07 -7.10 -2.21
N ARG A 41 22.65 -6.53 -3.35
CA ARG A 41 21.29 -6.01 -3.54
C ARG A 41 20.23 -7.10 -3.39
N GLY A 42 20.53 -8.33 -3.83
CA GLY A 42 19.65 -9.49 -3.62
C GLY A 42 19.43 -9.79 -2.13
N ALA A 43 20.49 -9.73 -1.31
CA ALA A 43 20.40 -9.94 0.13
C ALA A 43 19.57 -8.83 0.83
N VAL A 44 19.68 -7.58 0.38
CA VAL A 44 18.83 -6.49 0.86
C VAL A 44 17.35 -6.77 0.58
N SER A 45 17.03 -7.26 -0.62
CA SER A 45 15.65 -7.61 -0.97
C SER A 45 15.09 -8.73 -0.10
N ILE A 46 15.88 -9.76 0.19
CA ILE A 46 15.48 -10.86 1.10
C ILE A 46 15.20 -10.32 2.51
N ALA A 47 16.04 -9.42 3.02
CA ALA A 47 15.85 -8.82 4.34
C ALA A 47 14.60 -7.94 4.41
N ARG A 48 14.36 -7.10 3.39
CA ARG A 48 13.17 -6.24 3.32
C ARG A 48 11.88 -7.03 3.16
N ARG A 49 11.90 -8.14 2.41
CA ARG A 49 10.76 -9.04 2.25
C ARG A 49 10.33 -9.68 3.57
N LEU A 50 11.26 -9.90 4.51
CA LEU A 50 10.90 -10.36 5.86
C LEU A 50 10.13 -9.30 6.65
N GLN A 51 10.46 -8.02 6.46
CA GLN A 51 9.84 -6.89 7.17
C GLN A 51 8.44 -6.59 6.61
N ASP A 52 8.36 -6.46 5.29
CA ASP A 52 7.12 -6.23 4.56
C ASP A 52 7.22 -6.91 3.18
N PRO A 53 6.63 -8.12 3.03
CA PRO A 53 6.67 -8.85 1.76
C PRO A 53 6.02 -8.07 0.62
N LEU A 54 4.91 -7.38 0.89
CA LEU A 54 4.13 -6.69 -0.14
C LEU A 54 4.93 -5.50 -0.70
N ALA A 55 5.44 -4.64 0.18
CA ALA A 55 6.18 -3.45 -0.21
C ALA A 55 7.47 -3.76 -0.99
N GLU A 56 8.08 -4.92 -0.75
CA GLU A 56 9.28 -5.35 -1.47
C GLU A 56 8.97 -6.12 -2.76
N LEU A 57 7.97 -7.01 -2.76
CA LEU A 57 7.62 -7.80 -3.96
C LEU A 57 7.05 -6.94 -5.11
N VAL A 58 6.34 -5.85 -4.81
CA VAL A 58 5.79 -4.94 -5.83
C VAL A 58 6.87 -4.23 -6.66
N LYS A 59 8.13 -4.23 -6.21
CA LYS A 59 9.28 -3.67 -6.93
C LYS A 59 9.74 -4.54 -8.09
N ILE A 60 9.27 -5.78 -8.15
CA ILE A 60 9.65 -6.79 -9.14
C ILE A 60 8.54 -6.91 -10.17
N ASP A 61 8.88 -7.14 -11.44
CA ASP A 61 7.87 -7.52 -12.43
C ASP A 61 7.17 -8.80 -11.93
N PRO A 62 5.83 -8.82 -11.74
CA PRO A 62 5.12 -9.95 -11.16
C PRO A 62 5.39 -11.26 -11.88
N LYS A 63 5.54 -11.25 -13.22
CA LYS A 63 5.85 -12.46 -14.00
C LYS A 63 7.28 -12.98 -13.78
N SER A 64 8.12 -12.20 -13.11
CA SER A 64 9.49 -12.57 -12.75
C SER A 64 9.59 -13.06 -11.30
N ILE A 65 8.50 -12.97 -10.54
CA ILE A 65 8.37 -13.68 -9.26
C ILE A 65 8.08 -15.14 -9.63
N GLY A 66 9.09 -16.00 -9.51
CA GLY A 66 8.97 -17.42 -9.83
C GLY A 66 7.98 -18.11 -8.89
N VAL A 67 6.75 -18.32 -9.37
CA VAL A 67 5.63 -18.91 -8.60
C VAL A 67 5.23 -20.31 -9.11
N GLY A 68 5.83 -20.78 -10.21
CA GLY A 68 5.56 -22.11 -10.75
C GLY A 68 6.70 -22.67 -11.60
N GLN A 69 6.76 -24.01 -11.69
CA GLN A 69 7.85 -24.73 -12.37
C GLN A 69 7.90 -24.44 -13.88
N TYR A 70 6.74 -24.40 -14.54
CA TYR A 70 6.61 -24.21 -15.99
C TYR A 70 6.13 -22.79 -16.35
N GLN A 71 6.46 -21.80 -15.52
CA GLN A 71 6.02 -20.41 -15.68
C GLN A 71 6.50 -19.78 -17.01
N HIS A 72 7.61 -20.27 -17.55
CA HIS A 72 8.15 -19.81 -18.84
C HIS A 72 7.47 -20.50 -20.04
N ASP A 73 6.79 -21.62 -19.82
CA ASP A 73 6.16 -22.42 -20.89
C ASP A 73 4.70 -22.03 -21.16
N VAL A 74 4.14 -21.12 -20.36
CA VAL A 74 2.79 -20.58 -20.55
C VAL A 74 2.80 -19.28 -21.36
N SER A 75 1.62 -18.85 -21.81
CA SER A 75 1.45 -17.55 -22.47
C SER A 75 1.86 -16.40 -21.54
N GLN A 76 2.98 -15.75 -21.85
CA GLN A 76 3.55 -14.68 -21.02
C GLN A 76 2.63 -13.45 -20.92
N THR A 77 1.86 -13.15 -21.96
CA THR A 77 0.87 -12.06 -21.94
C THR A 77 -0.28 -12.35 -20.98
N GLN A 78 -0.81 -13.58 -20.98
CA GLN A 78 -1.89 -13.96 -20.08
C GLN A 78 -1.40 -14.04 -18.64
N LEU A 79 -0.19 -14.60 -18.43
CA LEU A 79 0.45 -14.65 -17.12
C LEU A 79 0.64 -13.26 -16.53
N ALA A 80 1.25 -12.33 -17.28
CA ALA A 80 1.49 -10.97 -16.83
C ALA A 80 0.19 -10.29 -16.42
N ARG A 81 -0.85 -10.34 -17.27
CA ARG A 81 -2.16 -9.75 -16.96
C ARG A 81 -2.79 -10.32 -15.69
N LYS A 82 -2.68 -11.63 -15.46
CA LYS A 82 -3.25 -12.29 -14.28
C LYS A 82 -2.48 -11.94 -13.01
N LEU A 83 -1.15 -11.93 -13.07
CA LEU A 83 -0.32 -11.58 -11.93
C LEU A 83 -0.42 -10.10 -11.59
N ASP A 84 -0.50 -9.21 -12.58
CA ASP A 84 -0.74 -7.78 -12.36
C ASP A 84 -2.07 -7.55 -11.62
N ALA A 85 -3.14 -8.25 -12.00
CA ALA A 85 -4.43 -8.17 -11.33
C ALA A 85 -4.35 -8.64 -9.87
N VAL A 86 -3.67 -9.77 -9.60
CA VAL A 86 -3.46 -10.25 -8.22
C VAL A 86 -2.68 -9.24 -7.38
N VAL A 87 -1.65 -8.62 -7.96
CA VAL A 87 -0.87 -7.59 -7.26
C VAL A 87 -1.72 -6.36 -6.96
N GLU A 88 -2.53 -5.90 -7.91
CA GLU A 88 -3.49 -4.81 -7.70
C GLU A 88 -4.47 -5.16 -6.58
N ASP A 89 -5.10 -6.35 -6.62
CA ASP A 89 -6.04 -6.80 -5.59
C ASP A 89 -5.38 -6.83 -4.20
N CYS A 90 -4.16 -7.38 -4.09
CA CYS A 90 -3.43 -7.45 -2.82
C CYS A 90 -3.08 -6.07 -2.27
N VAL A 91 -2.57 -5.16 -3.12
CA VAL A 91 -2.18 -3.81 -2.69
C VAL A 91 -3.39 -3.00 -2.22
N ASN A 92 -4.50 -3.05 -2.97
CA ASN A 92 -5.70 -2.31 -2.62
C ASN A 92 -6.44 -2.92 -1.42
N ALA A 93 -6.41 -4.24 -1.24
CA ALA A 93 -6.99 -4.88 -0.05
C ALA A 93 -6.24 -4.53 1.25
N VAL A 94 -4.92 -4.40 1.20
CA VAL A 94 -4.10 -3.99 2.36
C VAL A 94 -4.20 -2.48 2.59
N GLY A 95 -4.27 -1.70 1.51
CA GLY A 95 -4.18 -0.24 1.53
C GLY A 95 -2.74 0.25 1.73
N VAL A 96 -2.47 1.49 1.35
CA VAL A 96 -1.10 2.02 1.25
C VAL A 96 -0.97 3.30 2.07
N ASP A 97 0.04 3.40 2.92
CA ASP A 97 0.35 4.65 3.63
C ASP A 97 0.96 5.67 2.65
N LEU A 98 0.22 6.75 2.40
CA LEU A 98 0.57 7.78 1.43
C LEU A 98 1.92 8.46 1.74
N ASN A 99 2.26 8.59 3.02
CA ASN A 99 3.43 9.33 3.46
C ASN A 99 4.72 8.50 3.48
N THR A 100 4.63 7.17 3.35
CA THR A 100 5.80 6.29 3.40
C THR A 100 5.95 5.41 2.15
N ALA A 101 4.87 5.23 1.38
CA ALA A 101 4.90 4.39 0.20
C ALA A 101 5.88 4.85 -0.86
N SER A 102 6.46 3.85 -1.54
CA SER A 102 7.35 4.01 -2.68
C SER A 102 6.55 4.17 -3.97
N VAL A 103 7.20 4.70 -5.02
CA VAL A 103 6.60 4.81 -6.36
C VAL A 103 6.11 3.45 -6.89
N PRO A 104 6.87 2.34 -6.80
CA PRO A 104 6.38 1.02 -7.22
C PRO A 104 5.10 0.58 -6.51
N LEU A 105 4.99 0.82 -5.19
CA LEU A 105 3.80 0.47 -4.42
C LEU A 105 2.59 1.33 -4.81
N LEU A 106 2.77 2.65 -4.89
CA LEU A 106 1.71 3.59 -5.31
C LEU A 106 1.22 3.29 -6.74
N THR A 107 2.09 2.83 -7.62
CA THR A 107 1.72 2.46 -9.01
C THR A 107 0.71 1.30 -9.06
N ARG A 108 0.59 0.51 -7.98
CA ARG A 108 -0.35 -0.62 -7.89
C ARG A 108 -1.67 -0.25 -7.21
N VAL A 109 -1.83 0.99 -6.76
CA VAL A 109 -3.09 1.48 -6.19
C VAL A 109 -4.07 1.79 -7.32
N ALA A 110 -5.32 1.38 -7.14
CA ALA A 110 -6.39 1.60 -8.10
C ALA A 110 -6.51 3.09 -8.47
N GLY A 111 -6.65 3.37 -9.77
CA GLY A 111 -6.74 4.73 -10.29
C GLY A 111 -5.42 5.51 -10.36
N LEU A 112 -4.29 4.95 -9.91
CA LEU A 112 -2.98 5.56 -10.05
C LEU A 112 -2.19 5.00 -11.24
N THR A 113 -1.45 5.88 -11.90
CA THR A 113 -0.45 5.51 -12.90
C THR A 113 0.95 5.73 -12.33
N ARG A 114 1.99 5.16 -12.96
CA ARG A 114 3.38 5.40 -12.56
C ARG A 114 3.72 6.89 -12.44
N MET A 115 3.23 7.70 -13.38
CA MET A 115 3.45 9.14 -13.39
C MET A 115 2.75 9.84 -12.22
N MET A 116 1.51 9.44 -11.89
CA MET A 116 0.82 9.97 -10.72
C MET A 116 1.54 9.57 -9.43
N ALA A 117 2.00 8.32 -9.33
CA ALA A 117 2.80 7.84 -8.19
C ALA A 117 4.09 8.65 -8.00
N GLN A 118 4.81 8.95 -9.10
CA GLN A 118 5.98 9.83 -9.07
C GLN A 118 5.63 11.25 -8.60
N ASN A 119 4.53 11.81 -9.12
CA ASN A 119 4.08 13.16 -8.73
C ASN A 119 3.65 13.21 -7.25
N ILE A 120 3.06 12.15 -6.70
CA ILE A 120 2.71 12.06 -5.27
C ILE A 120 3.97 12.11 -4.42
N VAL A 121 4.99 11.31 -4.76
CA VAL A 121 6.26 11.30 -4.03
C VAL A 121 6.97 12.64 -4.15
N ALA A 122 7.06 13.21 -5.35
CA ALA A 122 7.66 14.53 -5.56
C ALA A 122 6.92 15.62 -4.76
N TRP A 123 5.59 15.60 -4.75
CA TRP A 123 4.80 16.56 -3.96
C TRP A 123 5.12 16.43 -2.47
N ARG A 124 5.24 15.20 -1.94
CA ARG A 124 5.60 14.96 -0.53
C ARG A 124 7.01 15.43 -0.21
N ASP A 125 7.96 15.21 -1.11
CA ASP A 125 9.35 15.61 -0.91
C ASP A 125 9.50 17.14 -0.92
N GLU A 126 8.67 17.85 -1.70
CA GLU A 126 8.66 19.31 -1.81
C GLU A 126 7.83 20.01 -0.72
N ASN A 127 6.67 19.45 -0.34
CA ASN A 127 5.67 20.10 0.51
C ASN A 127 5.59 19.50 1.92
N GLY A 128 6.33 18.41 2.17
CA GLY A 128 6.24 17.63 3.39
C GLY A 128 5.09 16.61 3.36
N GLN A 129 4.81 16.03 4.52
CA GLN A 129 3.82 14.96 4.66
C GLN A 129 2.39 15.45 4.38
N PHE A 130 1.61 14.63 3.69
CA PHE A 130 0.17 14.80 3.55
C PHE A 130 -0.50 14.71 4.93
N GLN A 131 -1.30 15.72 5.27
CA GLN A 131 -2.08 15.80 6.52
C GLN A 131 -3.52 15.31 6.33
N ASN A 132 -4.03 15.39 5.10
CA ASN A 132 -5.37 14.88 4.77
C ASN A 132 -5.46 14.47 3.30
N ARG A 133 -6.43 13.60 2.98
CA ARG A 133 -6.60 13.07 1.61
C ARG A 133 -6.89 14.17 0.59
N GLN A 134 -7.57 15.25 0.96
CA GLN A 134 -7.92 16.34 0.05
C GLN A 134 -6.70 17.01 -0.60
N GLN A 135 -5.53 16.97 0.07
CA GLN A 135 -4.28 17.47 -0.49
C GLN A 135 -3.82 16.70 -1.75
N LEU A 136 -4.30 15.47 -1.99
CA LEU A 136 -4.05 14.74 -3.23
C LEU A 136 -4.52 15.49 -4.48
N LEU A 137 -5.57 16.31 -4.36
CA LEU A 137 -6.05 17.15 -5.47
C LEU A 137 -5.09 18.29 -5.84
N LYS A 138 -4.07 18.56 -5.01
CA LYS A 138 -2.99 19.50 -5.31
C LYS A 138 -1.86 18.84 -6.10
N VAL A 139 -1.86 17.51 -6.22
CA VAL A 139 -0.84 16.75 -6.95
C VAL A 139 -1.07 16.89 -8.44
N SER A 140 0.00 17.22 -9.18
CA SER A 140 -0.06 17.37 -10.63
C SER A 140 -0.61 16.12 -11.31
N ARG A 141 -1.55 16.31 -12.24
CA ARG A 141 -2.25 15.27 -13.02
C ARG A 141 -3.16 14.34 -12.20
N LEU A 142 -3.32 14.54 -10.90
CA LEU A 142 -4.27 13.82 -10.07
C LEU A 142 -5.60 14.59 -10.02
N GLY A 143 -6.49 14.29 -10.98
CA GLY A 143 -7.79 14.94 -11.08
C GLY A 143 -8.87 14.29 -10.18
N PRO A 144 -10.07 14.89 -10.11
CA PRO A 144 -11.17 14.41 -9.26
C PRO A 144 -11.54 12.94 -9.48
N LYS A 145 -11.51 12.45 -10.72
CA LYS A 145 -11.81 11.04 -11.02
C LYS A 145 -10.73 10.10 -10.49
N ALA A 146 -9.46 10.46 -10.65
CA ALA A 146 -8.36 9.66 -10.11
C ALA A 146 -8.42 9.65 -8.57
N PHE A 147 -8.72 10.79 -7.96
CA PHE A 147 -8.94 10.91 -6.52
C PHE A 147 -10.05 9.98 -6.02
N GLU A 148 -11.22 10.00 -6.66
CA GLU A 148 -12.34 9.11 -6.32
C GLU A 148 -11.95 7.62 -6.41
N GLN A 149 -11.10 7.25 -7.37
CA GLN A 149 -10.67 5.85 -7.51
C GLN A 149 -9.62 5.44 -6.48
N CYS A 150 -8.73 6.35 -6.07
CA CYS A 150 -7.58 5.99 -5.22
C CYS A 150 -7.76 6.33 -3.73
N ALA A 151 -8.59 7.31 -3.38
CA ALA A 151 -8.60 7.89 -2.04
C ALA A 151 -8.94 6.89 -0.93
N GLY A 152 -9.79 5.90 -1.20
CA GLY A 152 -10.17 4.86 -0.23
C GLY A 152 -9.05 3.88 0.10
N PHE A 153 -8.07 3.75 -0.79
CA PHE A 153 -6.93 2.83 -0.66
C PHE A 153 -5.69 3.51 -0.09
N LEU A 154 -5.63 4.85 -0.13
CA LEU A 154 -4.54 5.66 0.39
C LEU A 154 -4.84 6.06 1.84
N ARG A 155 -3.99 5.69 2.77
CA ARG A 155 -4.13 5.97 4.20
C ARG A 155 -3.16 7.05 4.64
N ILE A 156 -3.59 7.88 5.58
CA ILE A 156 -2.74 8.88 6.24
C ILE A 156 -2.80 8.60 7.74
N ASN A 157 -1.72 8.04 8.25
CA ASN A 157 -1.56 7.85 9.69
C ASN A 157 -1.25 9.19 10.35
N HIS A 158 -1.90 9.47 11.49
CA HIS A 158 -1.69 10.70 12.26
C HIS A 158 -2.01 12.02 11.50
N GLY A 159 -2.94 11.99 10.54
CA GLY A 159 -3.44 13.17 9.85
C GLY A 159 -4.48 13.97 10.64
N ASP A 160 -5.01 15.03 10.03
CA ASP A 160 -6.01 15.94 10.61
C ASP A 160 -7.33 15.22 10.91
N ASN A 161 -7.74 14.30 10.02
CA ASN A 161 -8.97 13.54 10.13
C ASN A 161 -8.67 12.05 10.42
N PRO A 162 -9.10 11.49 11.57
CA PRO A 162 -8.91 10.08 11.90
C PRO A 162 -9.47 9.09 10.87
N LEU A 163 -10.48 9.49 10.08
CA LEU A 163 -11.02 8.66 9.01
C LEU A 163 -10.03 8.40 7.88
N ASP A 164 -9.04 9.28 7.68
CA ASP A 164 -8.02 9.12 6.64
C ASP A 164 -7.07 7.94 6.94
N ALA A 165 -7.03 7.43 8.18
CA ALA A 165 -6.32 6.21 8.55
C ALA A 165 -7.13 4.93 8.28
N SER A 166 -8.42 5.07 7.94
CA SER A 166 -9.36 3.96 7.70
C SER A 166 -9.57 3.70 6.21
N THR A 167 -10.35 2.65 5.90
CA THR A 167 -10.80 2.35 4.53
C THR A 167 -12.11 3.07 4.17
N VAL A 168 -12.65 3.91 5.05
CA VAL A 168 -13.84 4.72 4.73
C VAL A 168 -13.47 5.70 3.62
N HIS A 169 -14.19 5.65 2.51
CA HIS A 169 -13.95 6.54 1.39
C HIS A 169 -14.38 7.99 1.75
N PRO A 170 -13.64 9.04 1.34
CA PRO A 170 -14.01 10.44 1.64
C PRO A 170 -15.42 10.83 1.23
N GLU A 171 -15.98 10.21 0.18
CA GLU A 171 -17.36 10.48 -0.23
C GLU A 171 -18.39 10.13 0.86
N ALA A 172 -18.08 9.15 1.71
CA ALA A 172 -18.95 8.64 2.77
C ALA A 172 -18.71 9.34 4.13
N TYR A 173 -17.83 10.33 4.21
CA TYR A 173 -17.61 11.10 5.45
C TYR A 173 -18.90 11.75 5.98
N PRO A 174 -19.80 12.29 5.13
CA PRO A 174 -21.10 12.78 5.59
C PRO A 174 -21.98 11.70 6.25
N VAL A 175 -21.85 10.43 5.83
CA VAL A 175 -22.56 9.31 6.49
C VAL A 175 -22.02 9.11 7.91
N VAL A 176 -20.70 9.15 8.08
CA VAL A 176 -20.07 9.06 9.41
C VAL A 176 -20.49 10.23 10.30
N GLU A 177 -20.56 11.45 9.77
CA GLU A 177 -21.03 12.63 10.52
C GLU A 177 -22.49 12.45 11.00
N ARG A 178 -23.38 11.88 10.16
CA ARG A 178 -24.76 11.55 10.56
C ARG A 178 -24.79 10.51 11.69
N ILE A 179 -23.92 9.49 11.63
CA ILE A 179 -23.80 8.49 12.69
C ILE A 179 -23.36 9.13 14.01
N LEU A 180 -22.33 9.98 13.98
CA LEU A 180 -21.83 10.68 15.17
C LEU A 180 -22.88 11.60 15.80
N ALA A 181 -23.66 12.28 14.96
CA ALA A 181 -24.77 13.13 15.44
C ALA A 181 -25.87 12.30 16.13
N ALA A 182 -26.19 11.12 15.59
CA ALA A 182 -27.20 10.23 16.16
C ALA A 182 -26.74 9.58 17.48
N THR A 183 -25.45 9.25 17.62
CA THR A 183 -24.89 8.65 18.84
C THR A 183 -24.47 9.68 19.88
N GLN A 184 -24.36 10.96 19.50
CA GLN A 184 -23.81 12.03 20.34
C GLN A 184 -22.41 11.72 20.87
N GLN A 185 -21.60 11.03 20.08
CA GLN A 185 -20.24 10.63 20.44
C GLN A 185 -19.20 11.36 19.59
N ALA A 186 -18.01 11.55 20.16
CA ALA A 186 -16.86 11.99 19.39
C ALA A 186 -16.33 10.84 18.52
N LEU A 187 -15.79 11.16 17.34
CA LEU A 187 -15.25 10.16 16.41
C LEU A 187 -14.22 9.23 17.06
N LYS A 188 -13.35 9.78 17.92
CA LYS A 188 -12.31 9.02 18.62
C LYS A 188 -12.87 7.98 19.60
N ASP A 189 -14.06 8.24 20.16
CA ASP A 189 -14.70 7.33 21.12
C ASP A 189 -15.52 6.25 20.41
N LEU A 190 -16.07 6.58 19.24
CA LEU A 190 -16.80 5.60 18.41
C LEU A 190 -15.85 4.67 17.65
N MET A 191 -14.73 5.18 17.15
CA MET A 191 -13.72 4.36 16.45
C MET A 191 -13.15 3.28 17.38
N GLY A 192 -13.34 2.02 17.03
CA GLY A 192 -12.90 0.87 17.83
C GLY A 192 -13.91 0.40 18.88
N ASN A 193 -15.00 1.13 19.12
CA ASN A 193 -16.07 0.73 20.03
C ASN A 193 -17.04 -0.25 19.35
N SER A 194 -16.63 -1.52 19.30
CA SER A 194 -17.39 -2.57 18.61
C SER A 194 -18.79 -2.83 19.19
N SER A 195 -19.03 -2.56 20.47
CA SER A 195 -20.35 -2.71 21.09
C SER A 195 -21.36 -1.68 20.59
N GLU A 196 -20.98 -0.40 20.57
CA GLU A 196 -21.86 0.67 20.10
C GLU A 196 -22.12 0.53 18.59
N LEU A 197 -21.06 0.26 17.81
CA LEU A 197 -21.17 0.06 16.36
C LEU A 197 -22.11 -1.10 15.98
N ARG A 198 -22.19 -2.16 16.80
CA ARG A 198 -23.12 -3.29 16.56
C ARG A 198 -24.57 -2.96 16.87
N ASN A 199 -24.83 -1.98 17.74
CA ASN A 199 -26.19 -1.58 18.10
C ASN A 199 -26.81 -0.63 17.07
N LEU A 200 -25.99 -0.02 16.21
CA LEU A 200 -26.46 0.83 15.12
C LEU A 200 -27.19 0.00 14.05
N LYS A 201 -28.32 0.52 13.58
CA LYS A 201 -29.04 -0.03 12.43
C LYS A 201 -28.56 0.68 11.18
N ALA A 202 -27.92 -0.06 10.27
CA ALA A 202 -27.40 0.51 9.03
C ALA A 202 -28.48 1.23 8.19
N SER A 203 -29.72 0.70 8.20
CA SER A 203 -30.88 1.29 7.49
C SER A 203 -31.21 2.72 7.90
N ASP A 204 -30.81 3.14 9.10
CA ASP A 204 -31.11 4.48 9.60
C ASP A 204 -30.18 5.53 8.96
N PHE A 205 -29.13 5.09 8.26
CA PHE A 205 -28.09 5.93 7.67
C PHE A 205 -27.96 5.80 6.15
N THR A 206 -28.78 4.95 5.51
CA THR A 206 -28.84 4.85 4.04
C THR A 206 -29.62 6.02 3.43
N ASP A 207 -29.26 6.41 2.22
CA ASP A 207 -29.98 7.40 1.39
C ASP A 207 -29.90 7.02 -0.11
N GLU A 208 -30.38 7.87 -1.02
CA GLU A 208 -30.35 7.55 -2.47
C GLU A 208 -28.92 7.40 -3.02
N LYS A 209 -27.92 7.97 -2.33
CA LYS A 209 -26.51 7.92 -2.71
C LYS A 209 -25.74 6.83 -1.97
N PHE A 210 -26.13 6.46 -0.74
CA PHE A 210 -25.42 5.55 0.17
C PHE A 210 -26.24 4.39 0.71
#